data_AF-A0A5C5ZQS4-F1
#
_entry.id   AF-A0A5C5ZQS4-F1
#
_cell.length_a   1.000
_cell.length_b   1.000
_cell.length_c   1.000
_cell.angle_alpha   90.00
_cell.angle_beta   90.00
_cell.angle_gamma   90.00
#
_symmetry.space_group_name_H-M   'P 1'
#
loop_
_entity.id
_entity.type
_entity.pdbx_description
1 polymer ?
#
loop_
_entity_poly.entity_id
_entity_poly.type
_entity_poly.pdbx_seq_one_letter_code
_entity_poly.pdbx_strand_id
1 'polypeptide(L)'
;MSEFESTIIETYPQIPRSDVKLLWHCDFWDGPISGMLLYRTDMCWYAMIVENENDNGSWYRRFAVIRLTAEQLADEQYWHDLFRQYVGTHTDYGDDERRTLGAVLPKTGWYHFYDKYNERPKRDYSTAPILGWFET
;
A
#
# COMPACT_ATOMS: atom_id res chain seq x y z
N MET A 1 3.44 -11.01 18.10
CA MET A 1 3.37 -9.56 17.85
C MET A 1 4.70 -8.97 18.25
N SER A 2 5.38 -8.28 17.33
CA SER A 2 6.64 -7.59 17.65
C SER A 2 6.39 -6.37 18.54
N GLU A 3 7.43 -5.89 19.24
CA GLU A 3 7.35 -4.67 20.07
C GLU A 3 6.94 -3.44 19.24
N PHE A 4 7.38 -3.38 17.98
CA PHE A 4 7.04 -2.32 17.04
C PHE A 4 5.55 -2.33 16.67
N GLU A 5 4.99 -3.51 16.38
CA GLU A 5 3.56 -3.69 16.10
C GLU A 5 2.68 -3.22 17.26
N SER A 6 2.98 -3.69 18.48
CA SER A 6 2.24 -3.31 19.67
C SER A 6 2.31 -1.80 19.89
N THR A 7 3.49 -1.20 19.70
CA THR A 7 3.69 0.25 19.84
C THR A 7 2.77 1.03 18.91
N ILE A 8 2.64 0.63 17.65
CA ILE A 8 1.77 1.35 16.70
C ILE A 8 0.29 1.24 17.13
N ILE A 9 -0.17 0.04 17.46
CA ILE A 9 -1.57 -0.22 17.79
C ILE A 9 -1.98 0.50 19.08
N GLU A 10 -1.08 0.58 20.06
CA GLU A 10 -1.33 1.23 21.34
C GLU A 10 -1.18 2.77 21.27
N THR A 11 -0.30 3.28 20.41
CA THR A 11 0.02 4.72 20.33
C THR A 11 -0.91 5.48 19.40
N TYR A 12 -1.33 4.86 18.29
CA TYR A 12 -2.06 5.54 17.22
C TYR A 12 -3.53 5.10 17.16
N PRO A 13 -4.44 5.99 16.76
CA PRO A 13 -5.86 5.66 16.72
C PRO A 13 -6.17 4.65 15.61
N GLN A 14 -7.15 3.79 15.87
CA GLN A 14 -7.77 2.99 14.83
C GLN A 14 -8.61 3.90 13.90
N ILE A 15 -8.33 3.81 12.60
CA ILE A 15 -9.08 4.45 11.53
C ILE A 15 -10.14 3.43 11.05
N PRO A 16 -11.43 3.82 10.99
CA PRO A 16 -12.46 2.97 10.40
C PRO A 16 -12.10 2.58 8.97
N ARG A 17 -12.30 1.31 8.60
CA ARG A 17 -11.99 0.84 7.24
C ARG A 17 -12.73 1.62 6.15
N SER A 18 -13.93 2.14 6.46
CA SER A 18 -14.73 3.00 5.57
C SER A 18 -14.11 4.36 5.26
N ASP A 19 -13.16 4.82 6.09
CA ASP A 19 -12.56 6.15 5.97
C ASP A 19 -11.31 6.15 5.08
N VAL A 20 -10.88 4.96 4.63
CA VAL A 20 -9.77 4.77 3.72
C VAL A 20 -10.23 4.17 2.41
N LYS A 21 -9.65 4.64 1.30
CA LYS A 21 -9.85 4.07 -0.04
C LYS A 21 -8.50 3.64 -0.59
N LEU A 22 -8.31 2.34 -0.82
CA LEU A 22 -7.10 1.85 -1.48
C LEU A 22 -7.03 2.41 -2.90
N LEU A 23 -5.84 2.80 -3.34
CA LEU A 23 -5.60 3.34 -4.69
C LEU A 23 -4.82 2.33 -5.54
N TRP A 24 -3.69 1.86 -5.04
CA TRP A 24 -2.94 0.75 -5.62
C TRP A 24 -2.10 0.04 -4.57
N HIS A 25 -1.66 -1.18 -4.88
CA HIS A 25 -0.63 -1.88 -4.10
C HIS A 25 0.64 -2.05 -4.93
N CYS A 26 1.79 -2.06 -4.27
CA CYS A 26 3.07 -2.31 -4.93
C CYS A 26 3.84 -3.49 -4.34
N ASP A 27 3.46 -3.95 -3.14
CA ASP A 27 3.97 -5.20 -2.55
C ASP A 27 2.79 -6.15 -2.27
N PHE A 28 2.95 -7.43 -2.65
CA PHE A 28 1.88 -8.43 -2.63
C PHE A 28 2.44 -9.83 -2.35
N TRP A 29 1.75 -10.61 -1.53
CA TRP A 29 1.97 -12.06 -1.37
C TRP A 29 0.64 -12.81 -1.45
N ASP A 30 -0.10 -12.91 -0.34
CA ASP A 30 -1.46 -13.48 -0.27
C ASP A 30 -2.50 -12.37 -0.11
N GLY A 31 -2.18 -11.21 -0.66
CA GLY A 31 -2.92 -9.97 -0.57
C GLY A 31 -1.98 -8.76 -0.45
N PRO A 32 -2.51 -7.54 -0.44
CA PRO A 32 -1.72 -6.32 -0.36
C PRO A 32 -0.92 -6.26 0.94
N ILE A 33 0.35 -5.90 0.83
CA ILE A 33 1.25 -5.66 1.97
C ILE A 33 1.46 -4.16 2.13
N SER A 34 1.62 -3.44 1.02
CA SER A 34 1.85 -2.00 1.02
C SER A 34 1.39 -1.34 -0.27
N GLY A 35 1.16 -0.03 -0.19
CA GLY A 35 0.83 0.79 -1.35
C GLY A 35 0.26 2.14 -0.96
N MET A 36 -0.51 2.72 -1.88
CA MET A 36 -1.13 4.03 -1.69
C MET A 36 -2.61 3.91 -1.38
N LEU A 37 -3.08 4.75 -0.46
CA LEU A 37 -4.49 4.93 -0.15
C LEU A 37 -4.84 6.42 -0.06
N LEU A 38 -6.12 6.71 -0.10
CA LEU A 38 -6.69 8.00 0.27
C LEU A 38 -7.25 7.88 1.69
N TYR A 39 -6.80 8.73 2.61
CA TYR A 39 -7.41 8.90 3.92
C TYR A 39 -7.95 10.32 4.01
N ARG A 40 -9.28 10.46 4.10
CA ARG A 40 -9.98 11.74 3.90
C ARG A 40 -9.66 12.34 2.53
N THR A 41 -8.86 13.40 2.48
CA THR A 41 -8.44 14.09 1.25
C THR A 41 -6.96 13.88 0.92
N ASP A 42 -6.21 13.21 1.81
CA ASP A 42 -4.76 13.11 1.71
C ASP A 42 -4.36 11.74 1.15
N MET A 43 -3.51 11.75 0.13
CA MET A 43 -2.82 10.53 -0.32
C MET A 43 -1.79 10.13 0.73
N CYS A 44 -1.88 8.90 1.19
CA CYS A 44 -1.03 8.34 2.24
C CYS A 44 -0.49 6.98 1.78
N TRP A 45 0.61 6.57 2.40
CA TRP A 45 1.11 5.22 2.29
C TRP A 45 0.41 4.32 3.30
N TYR A 46 0.18 3.05 2.95
CA TYR A 46 -0.14 2.02 3.92
C TYR A 46 0.90 0.91 3.91
N ALA A 47 1.15 0.36 5.09
CA ALA A 47 2.05 -0.77 5.28
C ALA A 47 1.47 -1.73 6.31
N MET A 48 1.45 -3.02 5.97
CA MET A 48 1.01 -4.08 6.87
C MET A 48 1.92 -4.10 8.10
N ILE A 49 1.31 -4.07 9.27
CA ILE A 49 2.01 -4.19 10.55
C ILE A 49 1.81 -5.58 11.13
N VAL A 50 0.60 -6.13 11.08
CA VAL A 50 0.30 -7.46 11.59
C VAL A 50 -0.73 -8.17 10.71
N GLU A 51 -0.56 -9.47 10.57
CA GLU A 51 -1.53 -10.41 10.03
C GLU A 51 -1.70 -11.53 11.06
N ASN A 52 -2.93 -11.89 11.40
CA ASN A 52 -3.20 -12.98 12.33
C ASN A 52 -4.62 -13.53 12.17
N GLU A 53 -4.88 -14.64 12.85
CA GLU A 53 -6.20 -15.25 13.00
C GLU A 53 -6.87 -14.75 14.29
N ASN A 54 -8.17 -14.45 14.21
CA ASN A 54 -9.04 -14.17 15.35
C ASN A 54 -9.45 -15.47 16.04
N ASP A 55 -9.93 -15.39 17.28
CA ASP A 55 -10.41 -16.54 18.06
C ASP A 55 -11.52 -17.35 17.38
N ASN A 56 -12.25 -16.74 16.44
CA ASN A 56 -13.32 -17.36 15.66
C ASN A 56 -12.85 -17.99 14.33
N GLY A 57 -11.54 -18.01 14.08
CA GLY A 57 -10.93 -18.54 12.86
C GLY A 57 -10.95 -17.61 11.65
N SER A 58 -11.41 -16.36 11.80
CA SER A 58 -11.31 -15.35 10.73
C SER A 58 -9.93 -14.71 10.70
N TRP A 59 -9.40 -14.45 9.52
CA TRP A 59 -8.12 -13.75 9.37
C TRP A 59 -8.33 -12.23 9.35
N TYR A 60 -7.39 -11.50 9.93
CA TYR A 60 -7.33 -10.05 9.83
C TYR A 60 -5.94 -9.58 9.43
N ARG A 61 -5.89 -8.41 8.80
CA ARG A 61 -4.65 -7.64 8.61
C ARG A 61 -4.82 -6.24 9.13
N ARG A 62 -3.81 -5.74 9.83
CA ARG A 62 -3.73 -4.34 10.23
C ARG A 62 -2.63 -3.64 9.46
N PHE A 63 -2.92 -2.40 9.09
CA PHE A 63 -2.03 -1.57 8.31
C PHE A 63 -1.85 -0.21 8.98
N ALA A 64 -0.62 0.27 9.08
CA ALA A 64 -0.34 1.65 9.45
C ALA A 64 -0.68 2.58 8.28
N VAL A 65 -1.21 3.76 8.57
CA VAL A 65 -1.40 4.86 7.61
C VAL A 65 -0.32 5.91 7.84
N ILE A 66 0.53 6.12 6.83
CA ILE A 66 1.74 6.93 6.93
C ILE A 66 1.61 8.14 6.00
N ARG A 67 1.83 9.33 6.56
CA ARG A 67 1.85 10.57 5.78
C ARG A 67 3.16 10.67 5.01
N LEU A 68 3.07 10.83 3.71
CA LEU A 68 4.22 11.09 2.85
C LEU A 68 4.45 12.58 2.63
N THR A 69 5.70 12.97 2.41
CA THR A 69 6.03 14.32 1.92
C THR A 69 5.61 14.46 0.45
N ALA A 70 5.56 15.70 -0.06
CA ALA A 70 5.27 15.94 -1.47
C ALA A 70 6.26 15.25 -2.42
N GLU A 71 7.54 15.18 -2.04
CA GLU A 71 8.59 14.50 -2.81
C GLU A 71 8.37 12.98 -2.83
N GLN A 72 8.03 12.39 -1.67
CA GLN A 72 7.74 10.96 -1.57
C GLN A 72 6.47 10.59 -2.36
N LEU A 73 5.42 11.43 -2.30
CA LEU A 73 4.21 11.25 -3.11
C LEU A 73 4.52 11.31 -4.61
N ALA A 74 5.33 12.27 -5.03
CA ALA A 74 5.72 12.41 -6.43
C ALA A 74 6.53 11.19 -6.92
N ASP A 75 7.43 10.66 -6.08
CA ASP A 75 8.18 9.44 -6.40
C ASP A 75 7.25 8.23 -6.52
N GLU A 76 6.34 8.00 -5.57
CA GLU A 76 5.39 6.89 -5.66
C GLU A 76 4.46 6.99 -6.87
N GLN A 77 3.98 8.19 -7.18
CA GLN A 77 3.16 8.42 -8.36
C GLN A 77 3.94 8.12 -9.64
N TYR A 78 5.18 8.58 -9.73
CA TYR A 78 6.05 8.33 -10.87
C TYR A 78 6.28 6.84 -11.12
N TRP A 79 6.59 6.07 -10.07
CA TRP A 79 6.79 4.63 -10.20
C TRP A 79 5.48 3.90 -10.54
N HIS A 80 4.35 4.34 -9.99
CA HIS A 80 3.05 3.78 -10.35
C HIS A 80 2.70 4.05 -11.81
N ASP A 81 2.90 5.27 -12.30
CA ASP A 81 2.65 5.63 -13.70
C ASP A 81 3.51 4.80 -14.65
N LEU A 82 4.78 4.59 -14.29
CA LEU A 82 5.70 3.73 -15.05
C LEU A 82 5.23 2.26 -15.03
N PHE A 83 4.77 1.77 -13.88
CA PHE A 83 4.21 0.42 -13.77
C PHE A 83 2.97 0.26 -14.64
N ARG A 84 2.05 1.23 -14.61
CA ARG A 84 0.85 1.22 -15.47
C ARG A 84 1.21 1.24 -16.95
N GLN A 85 2.24 1.99 -17.33
CA GLN A 85 2.68 2.10 -18.72
C GLN A 85 3.24 0.78 -19.28
N TYR A 86 4.00 0.02 -18.49
CA TYR A 86 4.74 -1.14 -18.99
C TYR A 86 4.26 -2.51 -18.49
N VAL A 87 3.60 -2.55 -17.33
CA VAL A 87 3.12 -3.78 -16.68
C VAL A 87 1.60 -3.85 -16.68
N GLY A 88 0.92 -2.72 -16.45
CA GLY A 88 -0.53 -2.58 -16.50
C GLY A 88 -1.16 -2.17 -15.17
N THR A 89 -2.48 -2.26 -15.04
CA THR A 89 -3.23 -1.64 -13.90
C THR A 89 -3.88 -2.67 -12.96
N HIS A 90 -3.38 -3.90 -12.95
CA HIS A 90 -3.94 -5.00 -12.15
C HIS A 90 -3.72 -4.84 -10.64
N THR A 91 -2.92 -3.86 -10.23
CA THR A 91 -2.70 -3.48 -8.84
C THR A 91 -3.56 -2.30 -8.37
N ASP A 92 -4.17 -1.58 -9.32
CA ASP A 92 -5.05 -0.44 -9.09
C ASP A 92 -6.44 -0.89 -8.59
N TYR A 93 -7.01 -0.08 -7.71
CA TYR A 93 -8.36 -0.25 -7.16
C TYR A 93 -9.32 0.76 -7.81
N GLY A 94 -10.46 0.26 -8.26
CA GLY A 94 -11.55 1.08 -8.77
C GLY A 94 -12.36 1.79 -7.68
N ASP A 95 -13.37 2.54 -8.08
CA ASP A 95 -14.29 3.22 -7.15
C ASP A 95 -15.11 2.27 -6.30
N ASP A 96 -15.28 1.02 -6.74
CA ASP A 96 -15.93 -0.06 -6.00
C ASP A 96 -14.96 -0.84 -5.08
N GLU A 97 -13.74 -0.32 -4.89
CA GLU A 97 -12.64 -0.93 -4.15
C GLU A 97 -12.20 -2.30 -4.67
N ARG A 98 -12.60 -2.67 -5.89
CA ARG A 98 -12.13 -3.90 -6.52
C ARG A 98 -10.90 -3.63 -7.36
N ARG A 99 -10.00 -4.61 -7.40
CA ARG A 99 -8.84 -4.59 -8.30
C ARG A 99 -9.31 -4.64 -9.74
N THR A 100 -8.64 -3.92 -10.62
CA THR A 100 -8.91 -3.98 -12.06
C THR A 100 -8.51 -5.36 -12.60
N LEU A 101 -9.49 -6.23 -12.85
CA LEU A 101 -9.25 -7.57 -13.40
C LEU A 101 -8.89 -7.47 -14.89
N GLY A 102 -7.73 -8.04 -15.28
CA GLY A 102 -7.37 -8.25 -16.69
C GLY A 102 -6.55 -7.15 -17.38
N ALA A 103 -6.10 -6.12 -16.66
CA ALA A 103 -5.35 -5.00 -17.25
C ALA A 103 -3.83 -5.25 -17.35
N VAL A 104 -3.40 -6.49 -17.50
CA VAL A 104 -1.97 -6.85 -17.56
C VAL A 104 -1.47 -6.72 -19.00
N LEU A 105 -0.40 -5.95 -19.20
CA LEU A 105 0.25 -5.78 -20.52
C LEU A 105 1.16 -6.96 -20.85
N PRO A 106 1.48 -7.19 -22.14
CA PRO A 106 2.38 -8.26 -22.55
C PRO A 106 3.74 -8.19 -21.84
N LYS A 107 4.19 -9.34 -21.32
CA LYS A 107 5.45 -9.46 -20.55
C LYS A 107 6.69 -8.98 -21.32
N THR A 108 6.64 -8.96 -22.65
CA THR A 108 7.72 -8.46 -23.49
C THR A 108 8.08 -7.00 -23.21
N GLY A 109 7.17 -6.19 -22.67
CA GLY A 109 7.45 -4.78 -22.32
C GLY A 109 7.84 -4.56 -20.86
N TRP A 110 7.73 -5.57 -19.99
CA TRP A 110 7.87 -5.39 -18.55
C TRP A 110 9.28 -4.97 -18.12
N TYR A 111 10.32 -5.39 -18.87
CA TYR A 111 11.71 -5.06 -18.56
C TYR A 111 11.96 -3.55 -18.50
N HIS A 112 11.23 -2.75 -19.29
CA HIS A 112 11.32 -1.28 -19.25
C HIS A 112 10.97 -0.70 -17.87
N PHE A 113 10.08 -1.35 -17.13
CA PHE A 113 9.80 -1.00 -15.74
C PHE A 113 10.84 -1.64 -14.81
N TYR A 114 11.01 -2.96 -14.85
CA TYR A 114 11.78 -3.68 -13.84
C TYR A 114 13.28 -3.35 -13.86
N ASP A 115 13.89 -3.13 -15.03
CA ASP A 115 15.30 -2.75 -15.12
C ASP A 115 15.54 -1.42 -14.39
N LYS A 116 14.67 -0.44 -14.63
CA LYS A 116 14.72 0.86 -13.96
C LYS A 116 14.34 0.77 -12.49
N TYR A 117 13.35 -0.04 -12.15
CA TYR A 117 12.89 -0.23 -10.78
C TYR A 117 13.96 -0.86 -9.89
N ASN A 118 14.80 -1.73 -10.43
CA ASN A 118 15.93 -2.33 -9.71
C ASN A 118 16.99 -1.29 -9.30
N GLU A 119 17.04 -0.15 -9.98
CA GLU A 119 17.92 0.98 -9.66
C GLU A 119 17.27 1.95 -8.65
N ARG A 120 15.98 1.78 -8.34
CA ARG A 120 15.25 2.61 -7.39
C ARG A 120 15.90 2.50 -6.00
N PRO A 121 16.24 3.63 -5.34
CA PRO A 121 16.63 3.61 -3.95
C PRO A 121 15.56 2.92 -3.10
N LYS A 122 15.98 2.14 -2.09
CA LYS A 122 15.03 1.49 -1.18
C LYS A 122 14.15 2.55 -0.54
N ARG A 123 12.83 2.33 -0.58
CA ARG A 123 11.86 3.16 0.14
C ARG A 123 12.19 3.11 1.63
N ASP A 124 12.26 4.27 2.27
CA ASP A 124 12.38 4.38 3.71
C ASP A 124 11.42 5.45 4.23
N TYR A 125 10.39 4.99 4.93
CA TYR A 125 9.38 5.81 5.59
C TYR A 125 9.42 5.64 7.10
N SER A 126 10.50 5.09 7.65
CA SER A 126 10.64 4.81 9.09
C SER A 126 10.52 6.06 9.98
N THR A 127 10.81 7.23 9.43
CA THR A 127 10.73 8.53 10.12
C THR A 127 9.46 9.32 9.77
N ALA A 128 8.63 8.80 8.85
CA ALA A 128 7.44 9.49 8.40
C ALA A 128 6.33 9.43 9.46
N PRO A 129 5.51 10.49 9.60
CA PRO A 129 4.45 10.51 10.60
C PRO A 129 3.39 9.43 10.36
N ILE A 130 3.11 8.62 11.37
CA ILE A 130 1.96 7.69 11.38
C ILE A 130 0.71 8.47 11.79
N LEU A 131 -0.38 8.31 11.05
CA LEU A 131 -1.66 8.98 11.29
C LEU A 131 -2.65 8.11 12.07
N GLY A 132 -2.48 6.79 12.01
CA GLY A 132 -3.41 5.80 12.54
C GLY A 132 -3.15 4.43 11.93
N TRP A 133 -4.05 3.49 12.19
CA TRP A 133 -4.01 2.17 11.59
C TRP A 133 -5.43 1.68 11.27
N PHE A 134 -5.61 0.83 10.25
CA PHE A 134 -6.91 0.23 9.92
C PHE A 134 -6.79 -1.30 9.82
N GLU A 135 -7.94 -1.99 9.90
CA GLU A 135 -8.04 -3.45 9.81
C GLU A 135 -8.85 -3.86 8.58
N THR A 136 -8.51 -5.00 7.98
CA THR A 136 -9.25 -5.66 6.89
C THR A 136 -9.57 -7.10 7.25
#